data_AF-A0A259Q5G3-F1
#
_entry.id   AF-A0A259Q5G3-F1
#
_cell.length_a   1.000
_cell.length_b   1.000
_cell.length_c   1.000
_cell.angle_alpha   90.00
_cell.angle_beta   90.00
_cell.angle_gamma   90.00
#
_symmetry.space_group_name_H-M   'P 1'
#
loop_
_entity.id
_entity.type
_entity.pdbx_description
1 polymer ?
#
loop_
_entity_poly.entity_id
_entity_poly.type
_entity_poly.pdbx_seq_one_letter_code
_entity_poly.pdbx_strand_id
1 'polypeptide(L)' 'MAEYSFEIVSRNVDLGGGWALRLLEDGEERGGGVYPLAAYQGATAKEAGKMALAEALAEAESWIDTRRGGADELRADAP' A
#
# COMPACT_ATOMS: atom_id res chain seq x y z
N MET A 1 21.49 1.17 1.69
CA MET A 1 20.16 1.78 1.78
C MET A 1 19.22 0.76 1.15
N ALA A 2 18.29 0.21 1.94
CA ALA A 2 17.28 -0.68 1.39
C ALA A 2 16.38 0.10 0.43
N GLU A 3 16.06 -0.47 -0.72
CA GLU A 3 15.09 0.14 -1.64
C GLU A 3 13.68 -0.24 -1.21
N TYR A 4 12.89 0.74 -0.78
CA TYR A 4 11.49 0.55 -0.42
C TYR A 4 10.59 0.92 -1.59
N SER A 5 9.84 -0.06 -2.07
CA SER A 5 8.94 0.03 -3.22
C SER A 5 7.59 -0.61 -2.89
N PHE A 6 6.57 -0.35 -3.70
CA PHE A 6 5.26 -1.00 -3.56
C PHE A 6 4.68 -1.35 -4.92
N GLU A 7 3.85 -2.37 -4.95
CA GLU A 7 3.08 -2.78 -6.12
C GLU A 7 1.60 -2.84 -5.75
N ILE A 8 0.76 -2.25 -6.61
CA ILE A 8 -0.70 -2.36 -6.48
C ILE A 8 -1.24 -3.04 -7.73
N VAL A 9 -1.82 -4.22 -7.55
CA VAL A 9 -2.37 -5.02 -8.64
C VAL A 9 -3.89 -5.12 -8.52
N SER A 10 -4.59 -5.02 -9.65
CA SER A 10 -6.03 -5.23 -9.68
C SER A 10 -6.35 -6.69 -9.41
N ARG A 11 -7.30 -6.94 -8.52
CA ARG A 11 -7.82 -8.29 -8.27
C ARG A 11 -8.91 -8.61 -9.28
N ASN A 12 -8.98 -9.87 -9.68
CA ASN A 12 -10.04 -10.34 -10.55
C ASN A 12 -11.41 -10.05 -9.92
N VAL A 13 -12.34 -9.52 -10.73
CA VAL A 13 -13.72 -9.23 -10.33
C VAL A 13 -14.43 -10.47 -9.79
N ASP A 14 -14.11 -11.66 -10.32
CA ASP A 14 -14.67 -12.94 -9.85
C ASP A 14 -14.26 -13.28 -8.40
N LEU A 15 -13.16 -12.71 -7.91
CA LEU A 15 -12.65 -12.91 -6.54
C LEU A 15 -13.08 -11.77 -5.58
N GLY A 16 -14.10 -10.99 -5.97
CA GLY A 16 -14.57 -9.81 -5.24
C GLY A 16 -13.95 -8.49 -5.72
N GLY A 17 -13.12 -8.52 -6.75
CA GLY A 17 -12.45 -7.36 -7.33
C GLY A 17 -11.55 -6.62 -6.35
N GLY A 18 -11.22 -5.38 -6.71
CA GLY A 18 -10.50 -4.45 -5.85
C GLY A 18 -9.00 -4.48 -6.11
N TRP A 19 -8.21 -4.23 -5.06
CA TRP A 19 -6.77 -4.06 -5.18
C TRP A 19 -6.03 -4.88 -4.14
N ALA A 20 -4.90 -5.44 -4.54
CA ALA A 20 -3.93 -6.01 -3.63
C ALA A 20 -2.68 -5.13 -3.63
N LEU A 21 -2.32 -4.65 -2.44
CA LEU A 21 -1.09 -3.94 -2.17
C LEU A 21 -0.02 -4.93 -1.73
N ARG A 22 1.16 -4.82 -2.31
CA ARG A 22 2.38 -5.49 -1.89
C ARG A 22 3.43 -4.45 -1.57
N LEU A 23 4.04 -4.59 -0.40
CA LEU A 23 5.10 -3.72 0.10
C LEU A 23 6.41 -4.49 -0.03
N LEU A 24 7.36 -3.90 -0.77
CA LEU A 24 8.60 -4.53 -1.16
C LEU A 24 9.78 -3.81 -0.52
N GLU A 25 10.66 -4.57 0.12
CA GLU A 25 11.95 -4.10 0.64
C GLU A 25 13.04 -4.85 -0.11
N ASP A 26 13.87 -4.14 -0.88
CA ASP A 26 14.90 -4.72 -1.76
C ASP A 26 14.35 -5.79 -2.71
N GLY A 27 13.07 -5.65 -3.10
CA GLY A 27 12.36 -6.59 -3.97
C GLY A 27 11.72 -7.79 -3.24
N GLU A 28 11.88 -7.92 -1.92
CA GLU A 28 11.23 -8.95 -1.12
C GLU A 28 9.90 -8.44 -0.52
N GLU A 29 8.84 -9.22 -0.63
CA GLU A 29 7.55 -8.91 -0.01
C GLU A 29 7.67 -8.91 1.52
N ARG A 30 7.54 -7.73 2.12
CA ARG A 30 7.58 -7.54 3.59
C ARG A 30 6.20 -7.38 4.20
N GLY A 31 5.21 -7.09 3.39
CA GLY A 31 3.85 -6.87 3.85
C GLY A 31 2.92 -6.50 2.71
N GLY A 32 1.68 -6.21 3.04
CA GLY A 32 0.67 -5.88 2.06
C GLY A 32 -0.73 -5.87 2.65
N GLY A 33 -1.68 -5.51 1.80
CA GLY A 33 -3.08 -5.36 2.16
C GLY A 33 -3.97 -5.78 0.99
N VAL A 34 -5.17 -6.25 1.31
CA VAL A 34 -6.18 -6.57 0.30
C VAL A 34 -7.39 -5.68 0.54
N TYR A 35 -7.74 -4.91 -0.48
CA TYR A 35 -8.82 -3.93 -0.47
C TYR A 35 -9.93 -4.41 -1.43
N PRO A 36 -10.85 -5.28 -0.96
CA PRO A 36 -11.93 -5.79 -1.79
C PRO A 36 -13.00 -4.71 -2.02
N LEU A 37 -13.60 -4.69 -3.22
CA LEU A 37 -14.69 -3.73 -3.50
C LEU A 37 -15.90 -3.94 -2.59
N ALA A 38 -16.11 -5.17 -2.13
CA ALA A 38 -17.19 -5.54 -1.22
C ALA A 38 -17.13 -4.82 0.14
N ALA A 39 -15.96 -4.28 0.53
CA ALA A 39 -15.82 -3.49 1.76
C ALA A 39 -16.50 -2.10 1.65
N TYR A 40 -16.73 -1.60 0.44
CA TYR A 40 -17.27 -0.26 0.18
C TYR A 40 -18.76 -0.33 -0.15
N GLN A 41 -19.57 -0.70 0.85
CA GLN A 41 -21.02 -0.79 0.70
C GLN A 41 -21.64 0.58 0.36
N GLY A 42 -22.61 0.58 -0.56
CA GLY A 42 -23.30 1.79 -1.01
C GLY A 42 -22.57 2.60 -2.09
N ALA A 43 -21.34 2.24 -2.44
CA ALA A 43 -20.62 2.81 -3.57
C ALA A 43 -20.83 1.99 -4.85
N THR A 44 -20.79 2.64 -6.02
CA THR A 44 -20.71 1.89 -7.30
C THR A 44 -19.38 1.16 -7.41
N ALA A 45 -19.29 0.11 -8.22
CA ALA A 45 -18.03 -0.63 -8.42
C ALA A 45 -16.85 0.29 -8.83
N LYS A 46 -17.14 1.36 -9.59
CA LYS A 46 -16.16 2.36 -10.00
C LYS A 46 -15.69 3.22 -8.81
N GLU A 47 -16.61 3.65 -7.95
CA GLU A 47 -16.28 4.43 -6.76
C GLU A 47 -15.56 3.58 -5.71
N ALA A 48 -16.07 2.38 -5.43
CA ALA A 48 -15.40 1.40 -4.58
C ALA A 48 -13.97 1.13 -5.07
N GLY A 49 -13.77 1.01 -6.38
CA GLY A 49 -12.45 0.81 -6.96
C GLY A 49 -11.51 1.99 -6.73
N LYS A 50 -12.02 3.22 -6.80
CA LYS A 50 -11.23 4.43 -6.50
C LYS A 50 -10.89 4.53 -5.01
N MET A 51 -11.85 4.24 -4.14
CA MET A 51 -11.66 4.28 -2.69
C MET A 51 -10.63 3.22 -2.24
N ALA A 52 -10.79 2.00 -2.73
CA ALA A 52 -9.86 0.90 -2.49
C ALA A 52 -8.44 1.20 -2.96
N LEU A 53 -8.30 1.85 -4.13
CA LEU A 53 -6.99 2.27 -4.62
C LEU A 53 -6.39 3.39 -3.77
N ALA A 54 -7.22 4.35 -3.35
CA ALA A 54 -6.77 5.47 -2.53
C ALA A 54 -6.27 5.01 -1.15
N GLU A 55 -6.96 4.06 -0.49
CA GLU A 55 -6.49 3.47 0.77
C GLU A 55 -5.22 2.65 0.59
N ALA A 56 -5.15 1.82 -0.46
CA ALA A 56 -3.94 1.07 -0.79
C ALA A 56 -2.72 1.99 -1.01
N LEU A 57 -2.92 3.11 -1.72
CA LEU A 57 -1.86 4.11 -1.92
C LEU A 57 -1.46 4.79 -0.62
N ALA A 58 -2.42 5.24 0.18
CA ALA A 58 -2.14 5.92 1.44
C ALA A 58 -1.35 5.03 2.42
N GLU A 59 -1.72 3.74 2.50
CA GLU A 59 -0.99 2.77 3.33
C GLU A 59 0.41 2.48 2.77
N ALA A 60 0.56 2.38 1.46
CA ALA A 60 1.86 2.20 0.81
C ALA A 60 2.80 3.39 1.04
N GLU A 61 2.28 4.61 0.88
CA GLU A 61 3.01 5.86 1.12
C GLU A 61 3.39 5.98 2.59
N SER A 62 2.47 5.71 3.51
CA SER A 62 2.76 5.71 4.95
C SER A 62 3.83 4.68 5.31
N TRP A 63 3.76 3.47 4.74
CA TRP A 63 4.79 2.46 4.97
C TRP A 63 6.16 2.93 4.47
N ILE A 64 6.25 3.45 3.24
CA ILE A 64 7.51 3.99 2.72
C ILE A 64 8.02 5.15 3.58
N ASP A 65 7.14 6.06 3.98
CA ASP A 65 7.50 7.22 4.79
C ASP A 65 8.07 6.80 6.14
N THR A 66 7.44 5.84 6.84
CA THR A 66 7.98 5.31 8.11
C THR A 66 9.36 4.67 7.94
N ARG A 67 9.63 4.01 6.81
CA ARG A 67 10.92 3.38 6.52
C ARG A 67 11.99 4.35 6.03
N ARG A 68 11.59 5.42 5.33
CA ARG A 68 12.48 6.52 4.92
C ARG A 68 12.79 7.45 6.09
N GLY A 69 11.80 7.83 6.89
CA GLY A 69 11.93 8.64 8.09
C GLY A 69 12.72 7.94 9.19
N GLY A 70 12.50 6.64 9.40
CA GLY A 70 13.32 5.83 10.32
C GLY A 70 14.79 5.67 9.87
N ALA A 71 15.07 5.82 8.56
CA ALA A 71 16.43 5.86 8.04
C ALA A 71 17.09 7.25 8.15
N ASP A 72 16.29 8.33 8.24
CA ASP A 72 16.75 9.71 8.38
C ASP A 72 16.97 10.12 9.85
N GLU A 73 16.17 9.59 10.79
CA GLU A 73 16.31 9.87 12.24
C GLU A 73 17.60 9.30 12.87
N LEU A 74 18.31 8.38 12.21
CA LEU A 74 19.62 7.88 12.64
C LEU A 74 20.79 8.84 12.34
N ARG A 75 20.54 10.00 11.72
CA ARG A 75 21.58 10.99 11.38
C ARG A 75 21.57 12.26 12.23
N ALA A 76 20.59 12.42 13.13
CA ALA A 76 20.37 13.66 13.86
C ALA A 76 20.76 13.63 15.35
N ASP A 77 21.62 12.70 15.79
CA ASP A 77 22.24 12.80 17.11
C ASP A 77 23.69 12.29 17.11
N ALA A 78 24.62 13.21 16.87
CA ALA A 78 25.99 13.10 17.36
C ALA A 78 26.46 14.53 17.70
N PRO A 79 26.83 14.82 18.96
CA PRO A 79 27.32 16.13 19.38
C PRO A 79 28.68 16.49 18.76
#